data_AF-A0A6L3XRP5-F1
#
_entry.id   AF-A0A6L3XRP5-F1
#
_cell.length_a   1.000
_cell.length_b   1.000
_cell.length_c   1.000
_cell.angle_alpha   90.00
_cell.angle_beta   90.00
_cell.angle_gamma   90.00
#
_symmetry.space_group_name_H-M   'P 1'
#
loop_
_entity.id
_entity.type
_entity.pdbx_description
1 polymer ?
#
loop_
_entity_poly.entity_id
_entity_poly.type
_entity_poly.pdbx_seq_one_letter_code
_entity_poly.pdbx_strand_id
1 'polypeptide(L)'
;GALATGFVSLPLLAWIAQSPVIIISGEQLSSYEYGLLQVPIFGALIIGNLVLARLTSRRTVRSLIIMGGWPIAAGLIIAAVATVVSSHAYLWMTAGLSVYAFGIGVANAGLVRLTLFASEMSKGTVSAAMGMLQMLIFTVGIEVSKHAYAFGGNGLFSLFNLANGVLWIALMVVFLKDKRVGNALQP
;
A
#
# COMPACT_ATOMS: atom_id res chain seq x y z
N GLY A 1 4.96 13.63 2.39
CA GLY A 1 5.44 12.46 3.16
C GLY A 1 4.32 11.75 3.88
N ALA A 2 3.82 12.30 5.00
CA ALA A 2 2.89 11.60 5.90
C ALA A 2 1.58 11.13 5.24
N LEU A 3 1.01 11.94 4.35
CA LEU A 3 -0.16 11.53 3.57
C LEU A 3 0.16 10.36 2.63
N ALA A 4 1.32 10.40 1.98
CA ALA A 4 1.75 9.34 1.07
C ALA A 4 1.96 8.01 1.82
N THR A 5 2.53 8.03 3.03
CA THR A 5 2.65 6.81 3.86
C THR A 5 1.29 6.22 4.26
N GLY A 6 0.30 7.08 4.47
CA GLY A 6 -1.07 6.65 4.75
C GLY A 6 -1.73 6.02 3.53
N PHE A 7 -1.80 6.76 2.41
CA PHE A 7 -2.48 6.28 1.20
C PHE A 7 -1.81 5.06 0.57
N VAL A 8 -0.49 4.93 0.69
CA VAL A 8 0.20 3.73 0.20
C VAL A 8 -0.20 2.51 1.00
N SER A 9 -0.38 2.60 2.32
CA SER A 9 -0.66 1.45 3.19
C SER A 9 -2.15 1.12 3.30
N LEU A 10 -3.03 2.05 2.91
CA LEU A 10 -4.47 1.90 3.04
C LEU A 10 -5.04 0.69 2.29
N PRO A 11 -4.68 0.37 1.03
CA PRO A 11 -5.20 -0.82 0.35
C PRO A 11 -4.91 -2.13 1.09
N LEU A 12 -3.73 -2.26 1.71
CA LEU A 12 -3.38 -3.43 2.51
C LEU A 12 -4.24 -3.54 3.79
N LEU A 13 -4.49 -2.42 4.48
CA LEU A 13 -5.35 -2.41 5.66
C LEU A 13 -6.82 -2.60 5.31
N ALA A 14 -7.28 -2.05 4.19
CA ALA A 14 -8.62 -2.30 3.66
C ALA A 14 -8.82 -3.78 3.34
N TRP A 15 -7.80 -4.45 2.77
CA TRP A 15 -7.79 -5.89 2.61
C TRP A 15 -7.89 -6.63 3.95
N ILE A 16 -7.09 -6.26 4.95
CA ILE A 16 -7.18 -6.88 6.29
C ILE A 16 -8.57 -6.74 6.89
N ALA A 17 -9.17 -5.55 6.79
CA ALA A 17 -10.49 -5.27 7.35
C ALA A 17 -11.62 -6.00 6.63
N GLN A 18 -11.54 -6.14 5.30
CA GLN A 18 -12.66 -6.64 4.49
C GLN A 18 -12.49 -8.05 3.94
N SER A 19 -11.28 -8.60 3.91
CA SER A 19 -11.04 -9.92 3.30
C SER A 19 -11.89 -11.06 3.86
N PRO A 20 -12.27 -11.13 5.16
CA PRO A 20 -13.23 -12.14 5.62
C PRO A 20 -14.61 -11.99 4.96
N VAL A 21 -15.12 -10.76 4.84
CA VAL A 21 -16.42 -10.48 4.21
C VAL A 21 -16.35 -10.76 2.71
N ILE A 22 -15.26 -10.37 2.05
CA ILE A 22 -15.05 -10.59 0.62
C ILE A 22 -14.99 -12.09 0.30
N ILE A 23 -14.14 -12.84 1.02
CA ILE A 23 -13.84 -14.24 0.70
C ILE A 23 -14.91 -15.19 1.24
N ILE A 24 -15.31 -15.05 2.50
CA ILE A 24 -16.19 -16.02 3.16
C ILE A 24 -17.65 -15.71 2.85
N SER A 25 -18.07 -14.44 2.98
CA SER A 25 -19.46 -14.07 2.74
C SER A 25 -19.76 -13.77 1.26
N GLY A 26 -18.83 -13.13 0.55
CA GLY A 26 -18.97 -12.78 -0.87
C GLY A 26 -18.77 -13.98 -1.79
N GLU A 27 -17.60 -14.60 -1.73
CA GLU A 27 -17.24 -15.74 -2.60
C GLU A 27 -17.65 -17.12 -2.04
N GLN A 28 -18.26 -17.17 -0.84
CA GLN A 28 -18.70 -18.42 -0.19
C GLN A 28 -17.57 -19.45 0.01
N LEU A 29 -16.33 -18.97 0.13
CA LEU A 29 -15.15 -19.81 0.33
C LEU A 29 -14.99 -20.21 1.80
N SER A 30 -14.27 -21.31 2.01
CA SER A 30 -13.98 -21.82 3.35
C SER A 30 -12.99 -20.92 4.12
N SER A 31 -13.02 -21.00 5.45
CA SER A 31 -12.00 -20.34 6.30
C SER A 31 -10.58 -20.79 5.99
N TYR A 32 -10.40 -22.00 5.44
CA TYR A 32 -9.11 -22.51 5.01
C TYR A 32 -8.58 -21.75 3.79
N GLU A 33 -9.42 -21.56 2.78
CA GLU A 33 -9.06 -20.79 1.57
C GLU A 33 -8.80 -19.33 1.89
N TYR A 34 -9.60 -18.73 2.79
CA TYR A 34 -9.31 -17.41 3.33
C TYR A 34 -7.89 -17.33 3.91
N GLY A 35 -7.50 -18.28 4.76
CA GLY A 35 -6.16 -18.31 5.34
C GLY A 35 -5.07 -18.49 4.29
N LEU A 36 -5.30 -19.33 3.28
CA LEU A 36 -4.36 -19.60 2.22
C LEU A 36 -4.09 -18.36 1.35
N LEU A 37 -5.10 -17.53 1.08
CA LEU A 37 -4.97 -16.30 0.29
C LEU A 37 -4.19 -15.19 1.02
N GLN A 38 -4.07 -15.25 2.35
CA GLN A 38 -3.22 -14.31 3.11
C GLN A 38 -1.73 -14.60 2.94
N VAL A 39 -1.35 -15.87 2.79
CA VAL A 39 0.06 -16.31 2.66
C VAL A 39 0.78 -15.62 1.50
N PRO A 40 0.28 -15.58 0.26
CA PRO A 40 0.98 -14.93 -0.83
C PRO A 40 1.05 -13.40 -0.64
N ILE A 41 0.05 -12.77 -0.01
CA ILE A 41 0.03 -11.31 0.20
C ILE A 41 1.08 -10.89 1.24
N PHE A 42 1.01 -11.47 2.43
CA PHE A 42 1.98 -11.14 3.49
C PHE A 42 3.36 -11.75 3.24
N GLY A 43 3.43 -12.92 2.58
CA GLY A 43 4.68 -13.48 2.11
C GLY A 43 5.40 -12.54 1.16
N ALA A 44 4.69 -11.95 0.20
CA ALA A 44 5.25 -10.94 -0.70
C ALA A 44 5.72 -9.69 0.04
N LEU A 45 4.98 -9.22 1.05
CA LEU A 45 5.39 -8.10 1.91
C LEU A 45 6.69 -8.40 2.68
N ILE A 46 6.82 -9.60 3.24
CA ILE A 46 8.03 -10.05 3.95
C ILE A 46 9.21 -10.09 2.97
N ILE A 47 9.03 -10.72 1.80
CA ILE A 47 10.06 -10.77 0.75
C ILE A 47 10.47 -9.36 0.33
N GLY A 48 9.52 -8.43 0.18
CA GLY A 48 9.79 -7.03 -0.15
C GLY A 48 10.68 -6.35 0.89
N ASN A 49 10.40 -6.56 2.19
CA ASN A 49 11.24 -6.04 3.28
C ASN A 49 12.64 -6.70 3.31
N LEU A 50 12.75 -7.99 3.00
CA LEU A 50 14.05 -8.67 2.88
C LEU A 50 14.87 -8.13 1.70
N VAL A 51 14.21 -7.87 0.57
CA VAL A 51 14.83 -7.24 -0.61
C VAL A 51 15.31 -5.83 -0.27
N LEU A 52 14.49 -5.04 0.45
CA LEU A 52 14.89 -3.73 0.96
C LEU A 52 16.14 -3.83 1.84
N ALA A 53 16.18 -4.76 2.80
CA ALA A 53 17.31 -4.93 3.70
C ALA A 53 18.62 -5.23 2.94
N ARG A 54 18.56 -6.05 1.88
CA ARG A 54 19.70 -6.34 1.01
C ARG A 54 20.13 -5.18 0.14
N LEU A 55 19.19 -4.35 -0.33
CA LEU A 55 19.46 -3.25 -1.26
C LEU A 55 19.77 -1.92 -0.56
N THR A 56 19.49 -1.79 0.73
CA THR A 56 19.74 -0.57 1.52
C THR A 56 21.23 -0.16 1.53
N SER A 57 22.16 -1.13 1.44
CA SER A 57 23.60 -0.85 1.37
C SER A 57 24.08 -0.42 -0.03
N ARG A 58 23.28 -0.64 -1.07
CA ARG A 58 23.68 -0.44 -2.48
C ARG A 58 22.87 0.61 -3.23
N ARG A 59 21.74 1.05 -2.68
CA ARG A 59 20.78 1.96 -3.33
C ARG A 59 20.34 3.05 -2.37
N THR A 60 20.12 4.24 -2.91
CA THR A 60 19.55 5.36 -2.13
C THR A 60 18.09 5.12 -1.82
N VAL A 61 17.60 5.75 -0.74
CA VAL A 61 16.20 5.66 -0.32
C VAL A 61 15.24 6.06 -1.44
N ARG A 62 15.57 7.11 -2.20
CA ARG A 62 14.78 7.55 -3.36
C ARG A 62 14.69 6.47 -4.44
N SER A 63 15.80 5.81 -4.76
CA SER A 63 15.81 4.72 -5.76
C SER A 63 14.95 3.54 -5.31
N LEU A 64 14.96 3.20 -4.03
CA LEU A 64 14.15 2.12 -3.46
C LEU A 64 12.65 2.43 -3.54
N ILE A 65 12.26 3.67 -3.24
CA ILE A 65 10.85 4.09 -3.34
C ILE A 65 10.36 4.04 -4.79
N ILE A 66 11.16 4.51 -5.75
CA ILE A 66 10.80 4.45 -7.18
C ILE A 66 10.71 3.00 -7.66
N MET A 67 11.64 2.14 -7.24
CA MET A 67 11.64 0.72 -7.59
C MET A 67 10.45 -0.03 -6.99
N GLY A 68 10.03 0.29 -5.75
CA GLY A 68 8.81 -0.26 -5.15
C GLY A 68 7.52 0.33 -5.73
N GLY A 69 7.57 1.52 -6.32
CA GLY A 69 6.42 2.15 -6.97
C GLY A 69 5.91 1.41 -8.21
N TRP A 70 6.80 0.79 -8.98
CA TRP A 70 6.43 -0.05 -10.13
C TRP A 70 5.53 -1.24 -9.74
N PRO A 71 5.93 -2.13 -8.81
CA PRO A 71 5.07 -3.22 -8.37
C PRO A 71 3.83 -2.74 -7.62
N ILE A 72 3.88 -1.61 -6.89
CA ILE A 72 2.65 -1.00 -6.31
C ILE A 72 1.62 -0.68 -7.40
N ALA A 73 2.04 0.05 -8.43
CA ALA A 73 1.14 0.44 -9.52
C ALA A 73 0.64 -0.78 -10.31
N ALA A 74 1.56 -1.66 -10.70
CA ALA A 74 1.23 -2.87 -11.47
C ALA A 74 0.26 -3.78 -10.71
N GLY A 75 0.51 -4.03 -9.42
CA GLY A 75 -0.35 -4.89 -8.61
C GLY A 75 -1.77 -4.36 -8.46
N LEU A 76 -1.92 -3.04 -8.21
CA LEU A 76 -3.23 -2.40 -8.09
C LEU A 76 -3.98 -2.36 -9.43
N ILE A 77 -3.28 -2.15 -10.55
CA ILE A 77 -3.88 -2.19 -11.89
C ILE A 77 -4.37 -3.61 -12.21
N ILE A 78 -3.56 -4.64 -11.93
CA ILE A 78 -3.95 -6.05 -12.14
C ILE A 78 -5.20 -6.38 -11.33
N ALA A 79 -5.23 -6.02 -10.05
CA ALA A 79 -6.40 -6.27 -9.20
C ALA A 79 -7.65 -5.54 -9.71
N ALA A 80 -7.53 -4.27 -10.09
CA ALA A 80 -8.65 -3.48 -10.59
C ALA A 80 -9.18 -3.99 -11.94
N VAL A 81 -8.30 -4.24 -12.92
CA VAL A 81 -8.72 -4.73 -14.24
C VAL A 81 -9.37 -6.10 -14.13
N ALA A 82 -8.78 -7.02 -13.35
CA ALA A 82 -9.32 -8.36 -13.20
C ALA A 82 -10.71 -8.36 -12.56
N THR A 83 -10.91 -7.56 -11.51
CA THR A 83 -12.19 -7.51 -10.77
C THR A 83 -13.27 -6.68 -11.47
N VAL A 84 -12.89 -5.75 -12.35
CA VAL A 84 -13.85 -5.03 -13.23
C VAL A 84 -14.31 -5.93 -14.38
N VAL A 85 -13.42 -6.75 -14.94
CA VAL A 85 -13.78 -7.71 -16.00
C VAL A 85 -14.59 -8.88 -15.44
N SER A 86 -14.24 -9.37 -14.26
CA SER A 86 -14.96 -10.44 -13.58
C SER A 86 -14.98 -10.20 -12.07
N SER A 87 -16.17 -9.94 -11.53
CA SER A 87 -16.37 -9.68 -10.11
C SER A 87 -15.87 -10.83 -9.20
N HIS A 88 -15.81 -12.06 -9.72
CA HIS A 88 -15.38 -13.26 -9.00
C HIS A 88 -13.90 -13.61 -9.20
N ALA A 89 -13.10 -12.74 -9.81
CA ALA A 89 -11.66 -12.98 -10.04
C ALA A 89 -10.81 -12.77 -8.77
N TYR A 90 -11.19 -13.39 -7.65
CA TYR A 90 -10.52 -13.22 -6.35
C TYR A 90 -9.06 -13.71 -6.36
N LEU A 91 -8.72 -14.72 -7.17
CA LEU A 91 -7.34 -15.18 -7.35
C LEU A 91 -6.46 -14.11 -8.02
N TRP A 92 -6.97 -13.44 -9.05
CA TRP A 92 -6.26 -12.35 -9.73
C TRP A 92 -6.16 -11.10 -8.84
N MET A 93 -7.20 -10.81 -8.05
CA MET A 93 -7.14 -9.78 -7.03
C MET A 93 -6.05 -10.08 -6.00
N THR A 94 -5.95 -11.33 -5.54
CA THR A 94 -4.93 -11.79 -4.58
C THR A 94 -3.53 -11.66 -5.18
N ALA A 95 -3.34 -12.10 -6.42
CA ALA A 95 -2.07 -11.95 -7.13
C ALA A 95 -1.67 -10.47 -7.30
N GLY A 96 -2.63 -9.60 -7.66
CA GLY A 96 -2.40 -8.16 -7.76
C GLY A 96 -2.01 -7.54 -6.41
N LEU A 97 -2.73 -7.87 -5.34
CA LEU A 97 -2.42 -7.43 -3.98
C LEU A 97 -1.08 -7.96 -3.47
N SER A 98 -0.66 -9.17 -3.84
CA SER A 98 0.67 -9.70 -3.55
C SER A 98 1.79 -8.89 -4.22
N VAL A 99 1.65 -8.58 -5.51
CA VAL A 99 2.63 -7.75 -6.22
C VAL A 99 2.69 -6.35 -5.61
N TYR A 100 1.53 -5.78 -5.28
CA TYR A 100 1.45 -4.50 -4.58
C TYR A 100 2.13 -4.56 -3.18
N ALA A 101 1.86 -5.61 -2.40
CA ALA A 101 2.42 -5.81 -1.06
C ALA A 101 3.95 -5.97 -1.09
N PHE A 102 4.49 -6.65 -2.10
CA PHE A 102 5.93 -6.66 -2.36
C PHE A 102 6.49 -5.25 -2.54
N GLY A 103 5.84 -4.43 -3.37
CA GLY A 103 6.24 -3.05 -3.60
C GLY A 103 6.17 -2.16 -2.35
N ILE A 104 5.13 -2.34 -1.52
CA ILE A 104 5.02 -1.73 -0.19
C ILE A 104 6.24 -2.09 0.66
N GLY A 105 6.59 -3.38 0.73
CA GLY A 105 7.73 -3.86 1.51
C GLY A 105 9.06 -3.23 1.09
N VAL A 106 9.21 -2.93 -0.20
CA VAL A 106 10.40 -2.25 -0.73
C VAL A 106 10.39 -0.74 -0.47
N ALA A 107 9.24 -0.07 -0.62
CA ALA A 107 9.16 1.40 -0.62
C ALA A 107 8.85 2.03 0.75
N ASN A 108 8.03 1.38 1.58
CA ASN A 108 7.36 2.04 2.71
C ASN A 108 8.33 2.52 3.79
N ALA A 109 9.29 1.68 4.21
CA ALA A 109 10.27 2.06 5.22
C ALA A 109 11.15 3.25 4.75
N GLY A 110 11.48 3.28 3.45
CA GLY A 110 12.19 4.41 2.86
C GLY A 110 11.36 5.70 2.89
N LEU A 111 10.08 5.62 2.59
CA LEU A 111 9.17 6.76 2.60
C LEU A 111 8.91 7.30 4.01
N VAL A 112 8.75 6.43 5.00
CA VAL A 112 8.65 6.79 6.42
C VAL A 112 9.93 7.51 6.86
N ARG A 113 11.11 6.96 6.50
CA ARG A 113 12.41 7.58 6.81
C ARG A 113 12.50 8.99 6.22
N LEU A 114 12.24 9.17 4.92
CA LEU A 114 12.31 10.51 4.31
C LEU A 114 11.31 11.48 4.94
N THR A 115 10.11 11.01 5.31
CA THR A 115 9.11 11.86 5.94
C THR A 115 9.54 12.31 7.34
N LEU A 116 10.11 11.42 8.14
CA LEU A 116 10.62 11.76 9.48
C LEU A 116 11.77 12.77 9.43
N PHE A 117 12.62 12.69 8.40
CA PHE A 117 13.75 13.60 8.21
C PHE A 117 13.43 14.87 7.44
N ALA A 118 12.22 15.01 6.88
CA ALA A 118 11.80 16.22 6.17
C ALA A 118 11.44 17.40 7.09
N SER A 119 11.25 17.15 8.40
CA SER A 119 10.97 18.21 9.40
C SER A 119 12.12 18.36 10.40
N GLU A 120 12.46 19.61 10.70
CA GLU A 120 13.47 20.01 11.70
C GLU A 120 12.93 19.91 13.15
N MET A 121 11.63 19.69 13.33
CA MET A 121 11.01 19.52 14.65
C MET A 121 11.47 18.23 15.35
N SER A 122 11.17 18.13 16.66
CA SER A 122 11.45 16.93 17.45
C SER A 122 10.86 15.68 16.78
N LYS A 123 11.65 14.60 16.71
CA LYS A 123 11.22 13.36 16.06
C LYS A 123 10.03 12.71 16.76
N GLY A 124 9.85 12.95 18.06
CA GLY A 124 8.65 12.56 18.80
C GLY A 124 7.39 13.24 18.26
N THR A 125 7.43 14.57 18.10
CA THR A 125 6.29 15.35 17.55
C THR A 125 5.98 14.94 16.12
N VAL A 126 7.00 14.79 15.26
CA VAL A 126 6.81 14.41 13.85
C VAL A 126 6.23 12.99 13.75
N SER A 127 6.73 12.04 14.54
CA SER A 127 6.21 10.66 14.58
C SER A 127 4.76 10.62 15.03
N ALA A 128 4.42 11.36 16.10
CA ALA A 128 3.04 11.45 16.59
C ALA A 128 2.09 12.03 15.54
N ALA A 129 2.48 13.13 14.87
CA ALA A 129 1.68 13.74 13.81
C ALA A 129 1.50 12.79 12.62
N MET A 130 2.58 12.12 12.17
CA MET A 130 2.51 11.12 11.11
C MET A 130 1.58 9.96 11.49
N GLY A 131 1.65 9.48 12.73
CA GLY A 131 0.80 8.39 13.23
C GLY A 131 -0.67 8.79 13.26
N MET A 132 -1.00 9.96 13.82
CA MET A 132 -2.38 10.45 13.87
C MET A 132 -2.98 10.65 12.47
N LEU A 133 -2.22 11.22 11.54
CA LEU A 133 -2.66 11.38 10.15
C LEU A 133 -2.90 10.03 9.47
N GLN A 134 -2.02 9.05 9.68
CA GLN A 134 -2.20 7.71 9.14
C GLN A 134 -3.44 7.04 9.73
N MET A 135 -3.64 7.11 11.05
CA MET A 135 -4.83 6.57 11.70
C MET A 135 -6.11 7.20 11.16
N LEU A 136 -6.15 8.52 10.95
CA LEU A 136 -7.29 9.20 10.33
C LEU A 136 -7.58 8.68 8.92
N ILE A 137 -6.53 8.56 8.08
CA ILE A 137 -6.66 8.02 6.72
C ILE A 137 -7.15 6.57 6.75
N PHE A 138 -6.65 5.75 7.67
CA PHE A 138 -7.07 4.36 7.81
C PHE A 138 -8.52 4.25 8.25
N THR A 139 -8.95 4.99 9.27
CA THR A 139 -10.33 4.98 9.75
C THR A 139 -11.32 5.39 8.65
N VAL A 140 -11.09 6.56 8.04
CA VAL A 140 -11.98 7.06 6.98
C VAL A 140 -11.90 6.17 5.74
N GLY A 141 -10.68 5.77 5.36
CA GLY A 141 -10.44 4.97 4.17
C GLY A 141 -11.05 3.57 4.24
N ILE A 142 -10.98 2.91 5.40
CA ILE A 142 -11.59 1.59 5.60
C ILE A 142 -13.12 1.70 5.54
N GLU A 143 -13.73 2.72 6.16
CA GLU A 143 -15.19 2.89 6.12
C GLU A 143 -15.68 3.21 4.70
N VAL A 144 -14.97 4.08 3.96
CA VAL A 144 -15.28 4.35 2.55
C VAL A 144 -15.10 3.10 1.69
N SER A 145 -14.03 2.33 1.93
CA SER A 145 -13.77 1.07 1.24
C SER A 145 -14.90 0.06 1.47
N LYS A 146 -15.44 0.00 2.69
CA LYS A 146 -16.56 -0.89 3.04
C LYS A 146 -17.83 -0.52 2.28
N HIS A 147 -18.15 0.77 2.20
CA HIS A 147 -19.25 1.24 1.38
C HIS A 147 -19.02 0.95 -0.10
N ALA A 148 -17.80 1.17 -0.61
CA ALA A 148 -17.47 0.85 -2.00
C ALA A 148 -17.71 -0.63 -2.34
N TYR A 149 -17.30 -1.54 -1.45
CA TYR A 149 -17.57 -2.97 -1.61
C TYR A 149 -19.08 -3.28 -1.54
N ALA A 150 -19.82 -2.66 -0.62
CA ALA A 150 -21.27 -2.87 -0.50
C ALA A 150 -22.05 -2.44 -1.76
N PHE A 151 -21.60 -1.39 -2.46
CA PHE A 151 -22.29 -0.89 -3.66
C PHE A 151 -21.94 -1.61 -4.96
N GLY A 152 -20.74 -2.20 -5.08
CA GLY A 152 -20.39 -2.91 -6.32
C GLY A 152 -19.21 -3.87 -6.21
N GLY A 153 -19.13 -4.55 -5.06
CA GLY A 153 -18.32 -5.73 -4.84
C GLY A 153 -16.82 -5.53 -5.04
N ASN A 154 -16.16 -6.58 -5.52
CA ASN A 154 -14.71 -6.64 -5.67
C ASN A 154 -14.17 -5.60 -6.68
N GLY A 155 -14.97 -5.23 -7.68
CA GLY A 155 -14.60 -4.22 -8.68
C GLY A 155 -14.44 -2.83 -8.08
N LEU A 156 -15.44 -2.35 -7.34
CA LEU A 156 -15.37 -1.05 -6.66
C LEU A 156 -14.35 -1.04 -5.52
N PHE A 157 -14.17 -2.16 -4.81
CA PHE A 157 -13.10 -2.31 -3.83
C PHE A 157 -11.71 -2.14 -4.47
N SER A 158 -11.47 -2.81 -5.60
CA SER A 158 -10.17 -2.73 -6.30
C SER A 158 -9.95 -1.39 -6.99
N LEU A 159 -11.00 -0.76 -7.53
CA LEU A 159 -10.94 0.60 -8.05
C LEU A 159 -10.61 1.63 -6.96
N PHE A 160 -11.20 1.48 -5.77
CA PHE A 160 -10.83 2.29 -4.61
C PHE A 160 -9.35 2.09 -4.25
N ASN A 161 -8.87 0.85 -4.23
CA ASN A 161 -7.45 0.56 -3.98
C ASN A 161 -6.53 1.18 -5.06
N LEU A 162 -6.93 1.11 -6.34
CA LEU A 162 -6.21 1.76 -7.44
C LEU A 162 -6.20 3.29 -7.30
N ALA A 163 -7.31 3.92 -6.93
CA ALA A 163 -7.39 5.35 -6.69
C ALA A 163 -6.42 5.80 -5.59
N ASN A 164 -6.29 5.01 -4.51
CA ASN A 164 -5.29 5.24 -3.46
C ASN A 164 -3.85 5.11 -3.98
N GLY A 165 -3.58 4.13 -4.87
CA GLY A 165 -2.29 4.00 -5.54
C GLY A 165 -1.94 5.20 -6.43
N VAL A 166 -2.91 5.69 -7.20
CA VAL A 166 -2.73 6.90 -8.04
C VAL A 166 -2.49 8.13 -7.19
N LEU A 167 -3.27 8.30 -6.11
CA LEU A 167 -3.10 9.40 -5.16
C LEU A 167 -1.72 9.35 -4.50
N TRP A 168 -1.25 8.14 -4.14
CA TRP A 168 0.10 7.94 -3.64
C TRP A 168 1.16 8.38 -4.67
N ILE A 169 1.06 7.98 -5.93
CA ILE A 169 2.00 8.40 -7.00
C ILE A 169 2.01 9.92 -7.13
N ALA A 170 0.85 10.57 -7.14
CA ALA A 170 0.75 12.03 -7.21
C ALA A 170 1.46 12.71 -6.03
N LEU A 171 1.19 12.25 -4.79
CA LEU A 171 1.83 12.74 -3.59
C LEU A 171 3.34 12.49 -3.59
N MET A 172 3.78 11.35 -4.13
CA MET A 172 5.19 11.01 -4.28
C MET A 172 5.91 11.92 -5.27
N VAL A 173 5.29 12.24 -6.41
CA VAL A 173 5.85 13.19 -7.38
C VAL A 173 6.00 14.58 -6.76
N VAL A 174 5.01 15.05 -6.01
CA VAL A 174 5.08 16.33 -5.29
C VAL A 174 6.20 16.30 -4.23
N PHE A 175 6.25 15.23 -3.43
CA PHE A 175 7.21 15.11 -2.34
C PHE A 175 8.66 14.95 -2.81
N LEU A 176 8.90 14.21 -3.91
CA LEU A 176 10.25 14.01 -4.47
C LEU A 176 10.71 15.14 -5.40
N LYS A 177 9.80 16.03 -5.84
CA LYS A 177 10.16 17.26 -6.56
C LYS A 177 10.81 18.28 -5.63
N ASP A 178 10.52 18.25 -4.34
CA ASP A 178 11.18 19.10 -3.37
C ASP A 178 12.64 18.63 -3.16
N LYS A 179 13.57 19.32 -3.83
CA LYS A 179 15.00 19.00 -3.86
C LYS A 179 15.66 19.00 -2.47
N ARG A 180 15.02 19.55 -1.43
CA ARG A 180 15.53 19.55 -0.05
C ARG A 180 15.49 18.16 0.60
N VAL A 181 14.56 17.29 0.18
CA VAL A 181 14.32 15.98 0.81
C VAL A 181 15.34 14.92 0.37
N GLY A 182 16.03 15.13 -0.76
CA GLY A 182 16.98 14.15 -1.33
C GLY A 182 18.46 14.44 -1.07
N ASN A 183 18.84 15.70 -0.82
CA ASN A 183 20.26 16.10 -0.75
C ASN A 183 20.87 16.02 0.66
N ALA A 184 20.06 16.02 1.72
CA ALA A 184 20.55 15.95 3.11
C ALA A 184 20.91 14.53 3.59
N LEU A 185 20.79 13.51 2.73
CA LEU A 185 21.05 12.10 3.07
C LEU A 185 22.00 11.40 2.08
N GLN A 186 22.80 12.17 1.34
CA GLN A 186 24.00 11.61 0.68
C GLN A 186 25.10 11.43 1.75
N PRO A 187 25.79 10.28 1.78
CA PRO A 187 26.97 10.12 2.63
C PRO A 187 28.08 11.10 2.23
#